data_AF-A0A413FKA2-F1
#
_entry.id   AF-A0A413FKA2-F1
#
_cell.length_a   1.000
_cell.length_b   1.000
_cell.length_c   1.000
_cell.angle_alpha   90.00
_cell.angle_beta   90.00
_cell.angle_gamma   90.00
#
_symmetry.space_group_name_H-M   'P 1'
#
loop_
_entity.id
_entity.type
_entity.pdbx_description
1 polymer ?
#
loop_
_entity_poly.entity_id
_entity_poly.type
_entity_poly.pdbx_seq_one_letter_code
_entity_poly.pdbx_strand_id
1 'polypeptide(L)'
;MARGVRKTPLEKLNEELAQVVDALEQYKDCMETLKEKERQLKEQIELEQLKSVMALLDEQGMTVADLKEMLEQGRNTQQSA
;
A
#
# COMPACT_ATOMS: atom_id res chain seq x y z
N MET A 1 53.77 10.97 18.74
CA MET A 1 52.45 10.46 18.34
C MET A 1 51.57 11.64 18.01
N ALA A 2 51.05 11.73 16.78
CA ALA A 2 50.21 12.86 16.37
C ALA A 2 49.02 12.96 17.33
N ARG A 3 48.98 14.03 18.13
CA ARG A 3 47.81 14.34 18.95
C ARG A 3 46.71 14.68 17.96
N GLY A 4 45.74 13.78 17.81
CA GLY A 4 44.60 13.96 16.92
C GLY A 4 44.00 15.33 17.13
N VAL A 5 43.91 16.10 16.04
CA VAL A 5 43.29 17.42 16.03
C VAL A 5 41.88 17.24 16.57
N ARG A 6 41.56 17.88 17.70
CA ARG A 6 40.21 17.81 18.27
C ARG A 6 39.27 18.46 17.25
N LYS A 7 38.31 17.68 16.75
CA LYS A 7 37.29 18.19 15.83
C LYS A 7 36.64 19.43 16.43
N THR A 8 36.52 20.48 15.62
CA THR A 8 35.88 21.72 16.03
C THR A 8 34.40 21.48 16.34
N PRO A 9 33.76 22.30 17.18
CA PRO A 9 32.32 22.19 17.42
C PRO A 9 31.50 22.21 16.12
N LEU A 10 31.95 22.98 15.11
CA LEU A 10 31.32 23.07 13.81
C LEU A 10 31.45 21.76 13.01
N GLU A 11 32.61 21.12 13.03
CA GLU A 11 32.80 19.81 12.39
C GLU A 11 31.90 18.74 12.99
N LYS A 12 31.72 18.74 14.32
CA LYS A 12 30.79 17.82 14.99
C LYS A 12 29.33 18.07 14.59
N LEU A 13 28.91 19.34 14.55
CA LEU A 13 27.55 19.69 14.12
C LEU A 13 27.29 19.31 12.66
N ASN A 14 28.29 19.46 11.78
CA ASN A 14 28.18 19.02 10.38
C ASN A 14 28.10 17.50 10.26
N GLU A 15 28.84 16.75 11.07
CA GLU A 15 28.76 15.29 11.11
C GLU A 15 27.39 14.81 11.61
N GLU A 16 26.86 15.43 12.67
CA GLU A 16 25.52 15.15 13.16
C GLU A 16 24.46 15.49 12.11
N LEU A 17 24.59 16.65 11.44
CA LEU A 17 23.69 17.03 10.36
C LEU A 17 23.71 16.02 9.20
N ALA A 18 24.90 15.57 8.79
CA ALA A 18 25.04 14.56 7.74
C ALA A 18 24.36 13.25 8.13
N GLN A 19 24.56 12.77 9.37
CA GLN A 19 23.90 11.56 9.86
C GLN A 19 22.36 11.69 9.86
N VAL A 20 21.84 12.86 10.24
CA VAL A 20 20.39 13.12 10.23
C VAL A 20 19.86 13.15 8.79
N VAL A 21 20.59 13.75 7.84
CA VAL A 21 20.21 13.77 6.43
C VAL A 21 20.20 12.36 5.83
N ASP A 22 21.23 11.56 6.11
CA ASP A 22 21.31 10.17 5.64
C ASP A 22 20.16 9.33 6.22
N ALA A 23 19.84 9.51 7.50
CA ALA A 23 18.71 8.84 8.13
C ALA A 23 17.37 9.26 7.50
N LEU A 24 17.20 10.55 7.18
CA LEU A 24 15.99 11.03 6.50
C LEU A 24 15.84 10.40 5.11
N GLU A 25 16.92 10.22 4.36
CA GLU A 25 16.88 9.56 3.05
C GLU A 25 16.51 8.08 3.19
N GLN A 26 17.13 7.36 4.12
CA GLN A 26 16.78 5.96 4.40
C GLN A 26 15.32 5.80 4.81
N TYR A 27 14.78 6.69 5.64
CA TYR A 27 13.37 6.65 6.03
C TYR A 27 12.43 6.95 4.86
N LYS A 28 12.82 7.84 3.93
CA LYS A 28 12.05 8.08 2.70
C LYS A 28 12.01 6.83 1.82
N ASP A 29 13.14 6.16 1.62
CA ASP A 29 13.18 4.92 0.83
C ASP A 29 12.35 3.80 1.47
N CYS A 30 12.41 3.70 2.80
CA CYS A 30 11.57 2.79 3.57
C CYS A 30 10.08 3.12 3.39
N MET A 31 9.71 4.40 3.45
CA MET A 31 8.34 4.85 3.20
C MET A 31 7.85 4.48 1.79
N GLU A 32 8.65 4.68 0.75
CA GLU A 32 8.28 4.30 -0.61
C GLU A 32 8.10 2.78 -0.73
N THR A 33 8.98 2.00 -0.11
CA THR A 33 8.83 0.53 -0.05
C THR A 33 7.54 0.12 0.66
N LEU A 34 7.17 0.80 1.74
CA LEU A 34 5.93 0.52 2.48
C LEU A 34 4.69 0.92 1.70
N LYS A 35 4.70 2.04 0.96
CA LYS A 35 3.61 2.43 0.07
C LYS A 35 3.39 1.41 -1.04
N GLU A 36 4.48 0.90 -1.63
CA GLU A 36 4.38 -0.15 -2.64
C GLU A 36 3.75 -1.43 -2.05
N LYS A 37 4.18 -1.84 -0.86
CA LYS A 37 3.57 -2.97 -0.14
C LYS A 37 2.09 -2.73 0.19
N GLU A 38 1.73 -1.51 0.59
CA GLU A 38 0.34 -1.12 0.83
C GLU A 38 -0.51 -1.31 -0.43
N ARG A 39 -0.03 -0.84 -1.58
CA ARG A 39 -0.70 -1.02 -2.86
C ARG A 39 -0.87 -2.50 -3.20
N GLN A 40 0.20 -3.28 -3.10
CA GLN A 40 0.16 -4.73 -3.37
C GLN A 40 -0.83 -5.46 -2.47
N LEU A 41 -0.90 -5.10 -1.18
CA LEU A 41 -1.87 -5.68 -0.26
C LEU A 41 -3.31 -5.30 -0.63
N LYS A 42 -3.57 -4.05 -1.03
CA LYS A 42 -4.91 -3.65 -1.50
C LYS A 42 -5.33 -4.44 -2.74
N GLU A 43 -4.45 -4.57 -3.73
CA GLU A 43 -4.72 -5.36 -4.93
C GLU A 43 -4.98 -6.84 -4.61
N GLN A 44 -4.20 -7.44 -3.69
CA GLN A 44 -4.43 -8.81 -3.24
C GLN A 44 -5.76 -8.98 -2.52
N ILE A 45 -6.16 -8.02 -1.67
CA ILE A 45 -7.46 -8.05 -1.00
C ILE A 45 -8.59 -8.01 -2.02
N GLU A 46 -8.51 -7.11 -3.01
CA GLU A 46 -9.52 -6.99 -4.06
C GLU A 46 -9.62 -8.28 -4.89
N LEU A 47 -8.48 -8.88 -5.26
CA LEU A 47 -8.45 -10.15 -5.97
C LEU A 47 -9.08 -11.29 -5.16
N GLU A 48 -8.79 -11.36 -3.87
CA GLU A 48 -9.31 -12.43 -3.01
C GLU A 48 -10.81 -12.25 -2.76
N GLN A 49 -11.29 -11.01 -2.65
CA GLN A 49 -12.71 -10.69 -2.63
C GLN A 49 -13.40 -11.13 -3.93
N LEU A 50 -12.81 -10.83 -5.09
CA LEU A 50 -13.34 -11.25 -6.39
C LEU A 50 -13.37 -12.78 -6.51
N LYS A 51 -12.28 -13.47 -6.14
CA LYS A 51 -12.23 -14.94 -6.14
C LYS A 51 -13.30 -15.54 -5.24
N SER A 52 -13.52 -14.98 -4.06
CA SER A 52 -14.58 -15.42 -3.15
C SER A 52 -15.96 -15.29 -3.79
N VAL A 53 -16.24 -14.16 -4.45
CA VAL A 53 -17.50 -13.97 -5.18
C VAL A 53 -17.64 -14.94 -6.36
N MET A 54 -16.57 -15.15 -7.13
CA MET A 54 -16.57 -16.11 -8.24
C MET A 54 -16.78 -17.54 -7.77
N ALA A 55 -16.17 -17.95 -6.66
CA ALA A 55 -16.38 -19.28 -6.08
C ALA A 55 -17.84 -19.48 -5.64
N LEU A 56 -18.44 -18.46 -5.01
CA LEU A 56 -19.87 -18.49 -4.66
C LEU A 56 -20.76 -18.56 -5.90
N LEU A 57 -20.40 -17.89 -6.99
CA LEU A 57 -21.13 -18.00 -8.26
C LEU A 57 -21.05 -19.41 -8.84
N ASP A 58 -19.86 -19.99 -8.88
CA ASP A 58 -19.63 -21.35 -9.36
C ASP A 58 -20.42 -22.38 -8.53
N GLU A 59 -20.44 -22.24 -7.20
CA GLU A 59 -21.23 -23.09 -6.29
C GLU A 59 -22.73 -23.01 -6.55
N GLN A 60 -23.23 -21.82 -6.89
CA GLN A 60 -24.64 -21.61 -7.22
C GLN A 60 -24.96 -21.92 -8.70
N GLY A 61 -23.96 -22.35 -9.49
CA GLY A 61 -24.11 -22.59 -10.93
C GLY A 61 -24.49 -21.33 -11.72
N MET A 62 -24.18 -20.15 -11.18
CA MET A 62 -24.48 -18.86 -11.78
C MET A 62 -23.26 -18.31 -12.50
N THR A 63 -23.47 -17.61 -13.60
CA THR A 63 -22.41 -16.90 -14.31
C THR A 63 -22.28 -15.46 -13.79
N VAL A 64 -21.15 -14.82 -14.12
CA VAL A 64 -20.96 -13.39 -13.85
C VAL A 64 -22.01 -12.53 -14.57
N ALA A 65 -22.53 -12.99 -15.72
CA ALA A 65 -23.62 -12.32 -16.42
C ALA A 65 -24.92 -12.37 -15.62
N ASP A 66 -25.23 -13.51 -15.00
CA ASP A 66 -26.41 -13.67 -14.15
C ASP A 66 -26.32 -12.76 -12.91
N LEU A 67 -25.15 -12.67 -12.27
CA LEU A 67 -24.94 -11.75 -11.15
C LEU A 67 -25.07 -10.29 -11.57
N LYS A 68 -24.57 -9.93 -12.75
CA LYS A 68 -24.71 -8.59 -13.30
C LYS A 68 -26.18 -8.25 -13.56
N GLU A 69 -26.93 -9.17 -14.16
CA GLU A 69 -28.35 -9.00 -14.43
C GLU A 69 -29.15 -8.87 -13.13
N MET A 70 -28.87 -9.69 -12.12
CA MET A 70 -29.49 -9.59 -10.79
C MET A 70 -29.22 -8.24 -10.10
N LEU A 71 -28.00 -7.71 -10.19
CA LEU A 71 -27.66 -6.40 -9.64
C LEU A 71 -28.34 -5.24 -10.39
N GLU A 72 -28.44 -5.33 -11.71
CA GLU A 72 -29.14 -4.34 -12.54
C GLU A 72 -30.66 -4.35 -12.28
N GLN A 73 -31.25 -5.55 -12.14
CA GLN A 73 -32.66 -5.72 -11.79
C GLN A 73 -32.96 -5.21 -10.37
N GLY A 74 -32.12 -5.56 -9.38
CA GLY A 74 -32.25 -5.09 -8.00
C GLY A 74 -32.19 -3.57 -7.85
N ARG A 75 -31.36 -2.91 -8.67
CA ARG A 75 -31.26 -1.44 -8.74
C ARG A 75 -32.52 -0.80 -9.34
N ASN A 76 -33.10 -1.39 -10.38
CA ASN A 76 -34.34 -0.90 -11.00
C ASN A 76 -35.57 -1.06 -10.07
N THR A 77 -35.60 -2.11 -9.25
CA THR A 77 -36.68 -2.28 -8.25
C THR A 77 -36.62 -1.28 -7.10
N GLN A 78 -35.44 -0.77 -6.73
CA GLN A 78 -35.30 0.26 -5.68
C GLN A 78 -35.53 1.69 -6.19
N GLN A 79 -35.40 1.95 -7.49
CA GLN A 79 -35.65 3.27 -8.08
C GLN A 79 -37.12 3.49 -8.48
N SER A 80 -37.94 2.44 -8.47
CA SER A 80 -39.36 2.48 -8.85
C SER A 80 -40.32 2.42 -7.65
N ALA A 81 -39.79 2.53 -6.42
CA ALA A 81 -40.53 2.63 -5.16
C ALA A 81 -40.22 3.97 -4.48
#